data_AF-A0A7M4ECE6-F1
#
_entry.id   AF-A0A7M4ECE6-F1
#
_cell.length_a   1.000
_cell.length_b   1.000
_cell.length_c   1.000
_cell.angle_alpha   90.00
_cell.angle_beta   90.00
_cell.angle_gamma   90.00
#
_symmetry.space_group_name_H-M   'P 1'
#
loop_
_entity.id
_entity.type
_entity.pdbx_description
1 polymer ?
#
loop_
_entity_poly.entity_id
_entity_poly.type
_entity_poly.pdbx_seq_one_letter_code
_entity_poly.pdbx_strand_id
1 'polypeptide(L)' 'MVSYWRQAGISYIRFSQICARAVRAAMKPQFRDEAERAAAANVKIVKPKKE' A
#
# COMPACT_ATOMS: atom_id res chain seq x y z
N MET A 1 0.60 2.42 -25.52
CA MET A 1 0.09 3.37 -24.51
C MET A 1 0.29 2.75 -23.13
N VAL A 2 1.20 3.29 -22.31
CA VAL A 2 1.54 2.74 -20.98
C VAL A 2 0.86 3.58 -19.91
N SER A 3 0.28 2.95 -18.89
CA SER A 3 -0.38 3.66 -17.80
C SER A 3 0.59 4.62 -17.09
N TYR A 4 0.10 5.82 -16.71
CA TYR A 4 0.94 6.89 -16.16
C TYR A 4 1.76 6.45 -14.93
N TRP A 5 1.17 5.64 -14.03
CA TRP A 5 1.85 5.12 -12.85
C TRP A 5 3.00 4.15 -13.17
N ARG A 6 2.94 3.42 -14.30
CA ARG A 6 4.06 2.60 -14.77
C ARG A 6 5.20 3.47 -15.28
N GLN A 7 4.89 4.59 -15.95
CA GLN A 7 5.90 5.56 -16.39
C GLN A 7 6.61 6.21 -15.19
N ALA A 8 5.89 6.42 -14.08
CA ALA A 8 6.43 6.90 -12.81
C ALA A 8 7.23 5.84 -12.01
N GLY A 9 7.50 4.66 -12.57
CA GLY A 9 8.27 3.59 -11.91
C GLY A 9 7.53 2.88 -10.77
N ILE A 10 6.20 3.05 -10.66
CA ILE A 10 5.41 2.40 -9.62
C ILE A 10 5.12 0.95 -10.05
N SER A 11 5.50 -0.01 -9.19
CA SER A 11 5.10 -1.40 -9.39
C SER A 11 3.60 -1.57 -9.14
N TYR A 12 2.99 -2.55 -9.81
CA TYR A 12 1.56 -2.82 -9.61
C TYR A 12 1.18 -3.06 -8.15
N ILE A 13 2.05 -3.75 -7.39
CA ILE A 13 1.84 -3.98 -5.95
C ILE A 13 1.78 -2.67 -5.16
N ARG A 14 2.66 -1.71 -5.47
CA ARG A 14 2.64 -0.40 -4.82
C ARG A 14 1.42 0.42 -5.26
N PHE A 15 1.05 0.35 -6.54
CA PHE A 15 -0.13 1.03 -7.06
C PHE A 15 -1.42 0.52 -6.37
N SER A 16 -1.61 -0.80 -6.29
CA SER A 16 -2.79 -1.39 -5.65
C SER A 16 -2.87 -1.06 -4.15
N GLN A 17 -1.74 -1.04 -3.45
CA GLN A 17 -1.67 -0.63 -2.05
C GLN A 17 -2.09 0.84 -1.86
N ILE A 18 -1.67 1.75 -2.74
CA ILE A 18 -2.07 3.18 -2.69
C ILE A 18 -3.57 3.31 -2.88
N CYS A 19 -4.14 2.66 -3.89
CA CYS A 19 -5.59 2.69 -4.13
C CYS A 19 -6.37 2.14 -2.94
N ALA A 20 -5.92 1.01 -2.36
CA ALA A 20 -6.55 0.43 -1.19
C ALA A 20 -6.51 1.36 0.04
N ARG A 21 -5.44 2.14 0.21
CA ARG A 21 -5.37 3.17 1.28
C ARG A 21 -6.36 4.30 1.04
N ALA A 22 -6.47 4.80 -0.19
CA ALA A 22 -7.42 5.86 -0.55
C ALA A 22 -8.87 5.43 -0.29
N VAL A 23 -9.23 4.20 -0.66
CA VAL A 23 -10.56 3.64 -0.42
C VAL A 23 -10.87 3.55 1.07
N ARG A 24 -9.95 3.04 1.90
CA ARG A 24 -10.14 2.94 3.36
C ARG A 24 -10.31 4.30 4.02
N ALA A 25 -9.55 5.31 3.59
CA ALA A 25 -9.67 6.67 4.11
C ALA A 25 -11.05 7.29 3.81
N ALA A 26 -11.68 6.88 2.71
CA ALA A 26 -13.02 7.32 2.32
C ALA A 26 -14.17 6.49 2.92
N MET A 27 -13.88 5.43 3.69
CA MET A 27 -14.92 4.61 4.33
C MET A 27 -15.61 5.35 5.48
N LYS A 28 -16.85 4.93 5.79
CA LYS A 28 -17.58 5.41 6.97
C LYS A 28 -16.77 5.11 8.25
N PRO A 29 -16.79 5.99 9.26
CA PRO A 29 -16.01 5.82 10.49
C PRO A 29 -16.21 4.46 11.15
N GLN A 30 -17.46 3.98 11.20
CA GLN A 30 -17.83 2.69 11.80
C GLN A 30 -17.11 1.46 11.22
N PHE A 31 -16.56 1.54 10.00
CA PHE A 31 -15.85 0.44 9.34
C PHE A 31 -14.36 0.75 9.13
N ARG A 32 -13.96 1.99 9.39
CA ARG A 32 -12.62 2.47 9.08
C ARG A 32 -11.58 1.87 10.00
N ASP A 33 -11.86 1.77 11.30
CA ASP A 33 -10.92 1.24 12.30
C ASP A 33 -10.51 -0.21 12.02
N GLU A 34 -11.48 -1.06 11.68
CA GLU A 34 -11.20 -2.45 11.31
C GLU A 34 -10.39 -2.54 10.02
N ALA A 35 -10.72 -1.71 9.03
CA ALA A 35 -10.02 -1.67 7.75
C ALA A 35 -8.58 -1.15 7.90
N GLU A 36 -8.34 -0.17 8.78
CA GLU A 36 -7.00 0.35 9.10
C GLU A 36 -6.18 -0.68 9.87
N ARG A 37 -6.78 -1.39 10.83
CA ARG A 37 -6.12 -2.48 11.56
C ARG A 37 -5.61 -3.57 10.62
N ALA A 38 -6.41 -3.96 9.62
CA ALA A 38 -6.00 -4.96 8.62
C ALA A 38 -4.89 -4.47 7.68
N ALA A 39 -4.71 -3.15 7.54
CA ALA A 39 -3.70 -2.56 6.66
C ALA A 39 -2.31 -2.43 7.32
N ALA A 40 -2.19 -2.72 8.62
CA ALA A 40 -0.93 -2.61 9.35
C ALA A 40 0.12 -3.61 8.84
N ALA A 41 1.28 -3.09 8.40
CA ALA A 41 2.42 -3.92 8.00
C ALA A 41 3.35 -4.16 9.18
N ASN A 42 3.39 -5.40 9.68
CA ASN A 42 4.22 -5.79 10.84
C ASN A 42 5.59 -6.37 10.44
N VAL A 43 5.96 -6.30 9.16
CA VAL A 43 7.17 -6.94 8.63
C VAL A 43 8.28 -5.90 8.43
N LYS A 44 9.41 -6.10 9.11
CA LYS A 44 10.64 -5.34 8.90
C LYS A 44 11.57 -6.14 7.99
N ILE A 45 11.96 -5.55 6.86
CA ILE A 45 12.95 -6.14 5.96
C ILE A 45 14.34 -5.66 6.41
N VAL A 46 15.23 -6.60 6.70
CA VAL A 46 16.64 -6.32 7.01
C VAL A 46 17.50 -6.81 5.85
N LYS A 47 18.38 -5.93 5.34
CA LYS A 47 19.39 -6.36 4.38
C LYS A 47 20.59 -6.92 5.15
N PRO A 48 20.99 -8.18 4.94
CA PRO A 48 22.23 -8.69 5.52
C PRO A 48 23.42 -7.94 4.92
N LYS A 49 24.40 -7.58 5.75
CA LYS A 49 25.68 -7.04 5.28
C LYS A 49 26.46 -8.22 4.73
N LYS A 50 26.83 -8.18 3.43
CA LYS A 50 27.81 -9.13 2.87
C LYS A 50 29.18 -8.78 3.44
N GLU A 51 29.86 -9.78 4.01
CA GLU A 51 31.32 -9.76 4.21
C GLU A 51 32.05 -9.74 2.85
#